data_AF-A0A9E3MH87-F1
#
_entry.id   AF-A0A9E3MH87-F1
#
_cell.length_a   1.000
_cell.length_b   1.000
_cell.length_c   1.000
_cell.angle_alpha   90.00
_cell.angle_beta   90.00
_cell.angle_gamma   90.00
#
_symmetry.space_group_name_H-M   'P 1'
#
loop_
_entity.id
_entity.type
_entity.pdbx_description
1 polymer ?
#
loop_
_entity_poly.entity_id
_entity_poly.type
_entity_poly.pdbx_seq_one_letter_code
_entity_poly.pdbx_strand_id
1 'polypeptide(L)'
;MLSPSPRVLAVIPPMTQLNTPYPSTAYLTGFLRTRGIDAQQVDLALALVLELFTPAGLARLHEAVLASPEAGRTPQTAWFAAEFDAIAAAAPRVIAFLQGRDPTLAHRINTRAFLPEGARFASLDAYVDEDGGDPLAWAFGALGLQDRARHLATLFLNDLADVLRDAVDARFEFVRYAESLAAAQAHFDPLAEALAAAPNLVDTTLQRLTLAALEQHQPDVVLLSVPFTGSVYAALRIAQTIKAARPDVVCVLGGGYVNTELRELAEPRLFDFVDYVTLDAGERPLLALLEHVGGKRSKTRLVRTFWRDAGQVRYTNFVEPDIPFDDVGTPTWDGLPLDRYLSLLDMLNPMNRLWSD
;
A
#
# COMPACT_ATOMS: atom_id res chain seq x y z
N MET A 1 30.93 -13.31 22.36
CA MET A 1 29.77 -12.40 22.38
C MET A 1 28.71 -13.01 21.48
N LEU A 2 27.50 -13.25 21.97
CA LEU A 2 26.39 -13.67 21.09
C LEU A 2 26.18 -12.54 20.08
N SER A 3 26.24 -12.83 18.78
CA SER A 3 25.88 -11.85 17.76
C SER A 3 24.48 -11.30 18.09
N PRO A 4 24.28 -9.97 18.07
CA PRO A 4 22.97 -9.38 18.34
C PRO A 4 21.94 -9.98 17.37
N SER A 5 20.71 -10.21 17.85
CA SER A 5 19.61 -10.63 16.98
C SER A 5 19.40 -9.59 15.88
N PRO A 6 19.13 -9.99 14.61
CA PRO A 6 18.93 -9.04 13.53
C PRO A 6 17.78 -8.07 13.83
N ARG A 7 17.92 -6.81 13.43
CA ARG A 7 16.85 -5.81 13.47
C ARG A 7 15.93 -5.99 12.28
N VAL A 8 14.64 -6.05 12.54
CA VAL A 8 13.61 -6.36 11.54
C VAL A 8 12.75 -5.13 11.27
N LEU A 9 12.51 -4.83 10.00
CA LEU A 9 11.52 -3.84 9.57
C LEU A 9 10.43 -4.54 8.74
N ALA A 10 9.20 -4.58 9.25
CA ALA A 10 8.04 -5.03 8.50
C ALA A 10 7.44 -3.87 7.69
N VAL A 11 7.20 -4.08 6.41
CA VAL A 11 6.75 -3.04 5.48
C VAL A 11 5.40 -3.44 4.89
N ILE A 12 4.42 -2.56 5.01
CA ILE A 12 3.18 -2.61 4.23
C ILE A 12 3.45 -1.87 2.91
N PRO A 13 3.49 -2.58 1.76
CA PRO A 13 3.67 -1.96 0.45
C PRO A 13 2.37 -1.27 0.00
N PRO A 14 2.48 -0.29 -0.93
CA PRO A 14 1.34 0.34 -1.62
C PRO A 14 0.34 -0.65 -2.22
N MET A 15 -0.86 -0.12 -2.54
CA MET A 15 -2.02 -0.88 -3.01
C MET A 15 -2.64 -1.78 -1.94
N THR A 16 -2.64 -1.27 -0.70
CA THR A 16 -3.38 -1.80 0.45
C THR A 16 -4.38 -0.75 0.94
N GLN A 17 -5.31 -1.13 1.81
CA GLN A 17 -6.37 -0.25 2.28
C GLN A 17 -5.80 0.95 3.06
N LEU A 18 -6.35 2.15 2.82
CA LEU A 18 -5.90 3.41 3.44
C LEU A 18 -6.70 3.82 4.68
N ASN A 19 -7.76 3.07 4.99
CA ASN A 19 -8.61 3.33 6.16
C ASN A 19 -8.06 2.71 7.43
N THR A 20 -7.31 1.61 7.30
CA THR A 20 -6.76 0.86 8.41
C THR A 20 -5.47 0.17 7.96
N PRO A 21 -4.46 0.03 8.84
CA PRO A 21 -3.28 -0.74 8.53
C PRO A 21 -3.63 -2.19 8.16
N TYR A 22 -2.96 -2.73 7.14
CA TYR A 22 -3.04 -4.16 6.87
C TYR A 22 -2.44 -4.95 8.06
N PRO A 23 -3.18 -5.90 8.65
CA PRO A 23 -2.88 -6.40 9.99
C PRO A 23 -1.61 -7.25 10.10
N SER A 24 -1.15 -7.88 9.01
CA SER A 24 -0.05 -8.86 9.07
C SER A 24 1.21 -8.33 9.74
N THR A 25 1.57 -7.06 9.48
CA THR A 25 2.77 -6.45 10.06
C THR A 25 2.61 -6.23 11.56
N ALA A 26 1.43 -5.86 12.03
CA ALA A 26 1.13 -5.70 13.46
C ALA A 26 1.23 -7.03 14.22
N TYR A 27 0.69 -8.11 13.64
CA TYR A 27 0.79 -9.46 14.21
C TYR A 27 2.25 -9.96 14.25
N LEU A 28 2.95 -9.91 13.12
CA LEU A 28 4.34 -10.37 13.04
C LEU A 28 5.29 -9.53 13.90
N THR A 29 5.12 -8.21 13.94
CA THR A 29 5.93 -7.33 14.78
C THR A 29 5.69 -7.61 16.26
N GLY A 30 4.42 -7.77 16.67
CA GLY A 30 4.06 -8.13 18.04
C GLY A 30 4.69 -9.45 18.44
N PHE A 31 4.51 -10.48 17.61
CA PHE A 31 5.11 -11.79 17.78
C PHE A 31 6.64 -11.74 17.93
N LEU A 32 7.35 -11.11 16.99
CA LEU A 32 8.81 -11.02 17.02
C LEU A 32 9.32 -10.32 18.29
N ARG A 33 8.63 -9.27 18.75
CA ARG A 33 8.95 -8.59 20.01
C ARG A 33 8.78 -9.49 21.23
N THR A 34 7.76 -10.36 21.26
CA THR A 34 7.63 -11.38 22.34
C THR A 34 8.81 -12.34 22.38
N ARG A 35 9.54 -12.51 21.26
CA ARG A 35 10.75 -13.34 21.16
C ARG A 35 12.04 -12.55 21.40
N GLY A 36 11.95 -11.29 21.85
CA GLY A 36 13.08 -10.42 22.13
C GLY A 36 13.82 -9.94 20.87
N ILE A 37 13.17 -9.96 19.71
CA ILE A 37 13.72 -9.47 18.45
C ILE A 37 13.32 -8.00 18.30
N ASP A 38 14.29 -7.14 17.97
CA ASP A 38 14.01 -5.74 17.64
C ASP A 38 13.29 -5.68 16.31
N ALA A 39 11.97 -5.48 16.37
CA ALA A 39 11.09 -5.41 15.22
C ALA A 39 10.35 -4.07 15.20
N GLN A 40 10.41 -3.40 14.05
CA GLN A 40 9.72 -2.17 13.72
C GLN A 40 8.80 -2.40 12.52
N GLN A 41 7.85 -1.49 12.30
CA GLN A 41 6.95 -1.56 11.16
C GLN A 41 6.66 -0.19 10.58
N VAL A 42 6.42 -0.14 9.27
CA VAL A 42 6.04 1.06 8.53
C VAL A 42 4.97 0.76 7.49
N ASP A 43 4.10 1.74 7.27
CA ASP A 43 3.11 1.71 6.20
C ASP A 43 3.53 2.65 5.06
N LEU A 44 4.16 2.07 4.03
CA LEU A 44 4.57 2.83 2.84
C LEU A 44 3.40 3.05 1.87
N ALA A 45 2.28 2.34 2.01
CA ALA A 45 1.07 2.61 1.24
C ALA A 45 0.47 3.95 1.63
N LEU A 46 0.23 4.13 2.94
CA LEU A 46 -0.29 5.38 3.48
C LEU A 46 0.71 6.53 3.27
N ALA A 47 1.99 6.29 3.55
CA ALA A 47 3.02 7.33 3.37
C ALA A 47 3.10 7.84 1.93
N LEU A 48 3.00 6.94 0.94
CA LEU A 48 3.03 7.28 -0.48
C LEU A 48 1.85 8.19 -0.86
N VAL A 49 0.62 7.80 -0.50
CA VAL A 49 -0.58 8.58 -0.82
C VAL A 49 -0.54 9.96 -0.18
N LEU A 50 -0.19 10.02 1.11
CA LEU A 50 -0.11 11.29 1.82
C LEU A 50 0.97 12.22 1.23
N GLU A 51 2.07 11.66 0.73
CA GLU A 51 3.15 12.42 0.11
C GLU A 51 2.77 12.93 -1.29
N LEU A 52 2.11 12.11 -2.10
CA LEU A 52 1.63 12.48 -3.45
C LEU A 52 0.59 13.61 -3.40
N PHE A 53 -0.23 13.66 -2.34
CA PHE A 53 -1.29 14.67 -2.19
C PHE A 53 -0.90 15.88 -1.31
N THR A 54 0.40 16.03 -1.02
CA THR A 54 0.94 17.31 -0.55
C THR A 54 0.95 18.35 -1.68
N PRO A 55 1.03 19.67 -1.37
CA PRO A 55 1.20 20.69 -2.41
C PRO A 55 2.40 20.41 -3.34
N ALA A 56 3.51 19.90 -2.79
CA ALA A 56 4.69 19.55 -3.57
C ALA A 56 4.49 18.26 -4.41
N GLY A 57 3.72 17.30 -3.92
CA GLY A 57 3.34 16.11 -4.69
C GLY A 57 2.42 16.46 -5.86
N LEU A 58 1.40 17.29 -5.62
CA LEU A 58 0.47 17.75 -6.64
C LEU A 58 1.15 18.63 -7.69
N ALA A 59 2.10 19.49 -7.29
CA ALA A 59 2.90 20.26 -8.25
C ALA A 59 3.68 19.35 -9.20
N ARG A 60 4.34 18.29 -8.69
CA ARG A 60 5.04 17.30 -9.53
C ARG A 60 4.08 16.52 -10.43
N LEU A 61 2.89 16.19 -9.95
CA LEU A 61 1.84 15.56 -10.77
C LEU A 61 1.39 16.51 -11.90
N HIS A 62 1.23 17.80 -11.60
CA HIS A 62 0.88 18.81 -12.60
C HIS A 62 1.96 18.97 -13.66
N GLU A 63 3.24 19.00 -13.27
CA GLU A 63 4.35 18.96 -14.23
C GLU A 63 4.28 17.72 -15.14
N ALA A 64 3.99 16.54 -14.58
CA ALA A 64 3.84 15.32 -15.37
C ALA A 64 2.66 15.39 -16.36
N VAL A 65 1.51 15.95 -15.95
CA VAL A 65 0.36 16.19 -16.83
C VAL A 65 0.70 17.19 -17.94
N LEU A 66 1.41 18.27 -17.60
CA LEU A 66 1.78 19.32 -18.55
C LEU A 66 2.87 18.87 -19.55
N ALA A 67 3.69 17.89 -19.19
CA ALA A 67 4.66 17.29 -20.09
C ALA A 67 4.01 16.56 -21.28
N SER A 68 2.74 16.15 -21.14
CA SER A 68 1.94 15.62 -22.25
C SER A 68 1.30 16.76 -23.06
N PRO A 69 1.34 16.70 -24.42
CA PRO A 69 0.62 17.65 -25.26
C PRO A 69 -0.88 17.68 -24.95
N GLU A 70 -1.52 18.84 -25.08
CA GLU A 70 -2.96 19.00 -24.78
C GLU A 70 -3.84 18.00 -25.52
N ALA A 71 -3.54 17.73 -26.80
CA ALA A 71 -4.28 16.76 -27.62
C ALA A 71 -4.17 15.31 -27.13
N GLY A 72 -3.19 14.99 -26.28
CA GLY A 72 -2.98 13.67 -25.68
C GLY A 72 -3.53 13.54 -24.26
N ARG A 73 -4.08 14.62 -23.67
CA ARG A 73 -4.64 14.58 -22.31
C ARG A 73 -6.00 13.88 -22.31
N THR A 74 -6.18 12.98 -21.36
CA THR A 74 -7.50 12.43 -21.04
C THR A 74 -8.41 13.54 -20.46
N PRO A 75 -9.74 13.38 -20.48
CA PRO A 75 -10.65 14.34 -19.86
C PRO A 75 -10.29 14.64 -18.39
N GLN A 76 -9.88 13.62 -17.62
CA GLN A 76 -9.44 13.77 -16.23
C GLN A 76 -8.17 14.61 -16.10
N THR A 77 -7.15 14.33 -16.91
CA THR A 77 -5.89 15.08 -16.84
C THR A 77 -6.04 16.51 -17.36
N ALA A 78 -6.94 16.74 -18.32
CA ALA A 78 -7.31 18.08 -18.77
C ALA A 78 -8.06 18.86 -17.67
N TRP A 79 -9.03 18.23 -17.00
CA TRP A 79 -9.74 18.81 -15.84
C TRP A 79 -8.76 19.18 -14.73
N PHE A 80 -7.86 18.26 -14.37
CA PHE A 80 -6.87 18.50 -13.32
C PHE A 80 -5.95 19.68 -13.63
N ALA A 81 -5.50 19.82 -14.88
CA ALA A 81 -4.68 20.96 -15.31
C ALA A 81 -5.46 22.28 -15.25
N ALA A 82 -6.75 22.28 -15.63
CA ALA A 82 -7.59 23.47 -15.61
C ALA A 82 -7.92 23.93 -14.18
N GLU A 83 -8.15 23.00 -13.26
CA GLU A 83 -8.57 23.26 -11.87
C GLU A 83 -7.42 23.19 -10.86
N PHE A 84 -6.17 23.14 -11.33
CA PHE A 84 -5.00 22.82 -10.50
C PHE A 84 -4.89 23.66 -9.23
N ASP A 85 -5.05 24.98 -9.33
CA ASP A 85 -4.92 25.89 -8.17
C ASP A 85 -5.97 25.61 -7.09
N ALA A 86 -7.21 25.32 -7.51
CA ALA A 86 -8.30 24.97 -6.59
C ALA A 86 -8.07 23.58 -5.96
N ILE A 87 -7.61 22.61 -6.76
CA ILE A 87 -7.25 21.26 -6.30
C ILE A 87 -6.12 21.32 -5.28
N ALA A 88 -5.04 22.04 -5.58
CA ALA A 88 -3.87 22.19 -4.70
C ALA A 88 -4.22 22.86 -3.37
N ALA A 89 -5.18 23.80 -3.37
CA ALA A 89 -5.69 24.43 -2.16
C ALA A 89 -6.65 23.53 -1.34
N ALA A 90 -7.42 22.67 -2.02
CA ALA A 90 -8.42 21.81 -1.38
C ALA A 90 -7.81 20.52 -0.79
N ALA A 91 -6.91 19.85 -1.52
CA ALA A 91 -6.45 18.51 -1.19
C ALA A 91 -5.85 18.35 0.22
N PRO A 92 -4.97 19.25 0.73
CA PRO A 92 -4.44 19.13 2.09
C PRO A 92 -5.54 19.22 3.16
N ARG A 93 -6.58 20.04 2.91
CA ARG A 93 -7.73 20.19 3.82
C ARG A 93 -8.64 18.97 3.78
N VAL A 94 -8.84 18.39 2.59
CA VAL A 94 -9.59 17.14 2.42
C VAL A 94 -8.90 15.99 3.16
N ILE A 95 -7.58 15.88 3.05
CA ILE A 95 -6.79 14.88 3.81
C ILE A 95 -6.94 15.10 5.32
N ALA A 96 -6.82 16.34 5.80
CA ALA A 96 -7.01 16.64 7.22
C ALA A 96 -8.43 16.32 7.71
N PHE A 97 -9.45 16.60 6.90
CA PHE A 97 -10.84 16.24 7.18
C PHE A 97 -11.03 14.73 7.28
N LEU A 98 -10.51 13.96 6.31
CA LEU A 98 -10.60 12.49 6.30
C LEU A 98 -9.80 11.83 7.43
N GLN A 99 -8.78 12.51 7.97
CA GLN A 99 -8.06 12.10 9.19
C GLN A 99 -8.78 12.52 10.50
N GLY A 100 -9.96 13.15 10.40
CA GLY A 100 -10.71 13.66 11.56
C GLY A 100 -10.11 14.92 12.21
N ARG A 101 -9.14 15.56 11.57
CA ARG A 101 -8.40 16.73 12.10
C ARG A 101 -9.08 18.07 11.78
N ASP A 102 -9.96 18.11 10.78
CA ASP A 102 -10.79 19.28 10.45
C ASP A 102 -12.26 18.90 10.18
N PRO A 103 -13.02 18.45 11.19
CA PRO A 103 -14.40 18.02 11.01
C PRO A 103 -15.35 19.15 10.57
N THR A 104 -14.94 20.42 10.74
CA THR A 104 -15.76 21.58 10.38
C THR A 104 -15.87 21.77 8.87
N LEU A 105 -14.92 21.22 8.10
CA LEU A 105 -14.88 21.29 6.64
C LEU A 105 -16.10 20.63 5.98
N ALA A 106 -16.79 19.72 6.69
CA ALA A 106 -17.97 19.05 6.17
C ALA A 106 -19.03 20.00 5.63
N HIS A 107 -19.29 21.14 6.31
CA HIS A 107 -20.26 22.12 5.82
C HIS A 107 -19.88 22.68 4.45
N ARG A 108 -18.59 22.97 4.24
CA ARG A 108 -18.09 23.54 2.98
C ARG A 108 -18.08 22.50 1.87
N ILE A 109 -17.64 21.27 2.16
CA ILE A 109 -17.66 20.17 1.19
C ILE A 109 -19.09 19.93 0.68
N ASN A 110 -20.07 19.90 1.58
CA ASN A 110 -21.46 19.63 1.19
C ASN A 110 -22.12 20.73 0.34
N THR A 111 -21.57 21.94 0.31
CA THR A 111 -22.05 22.99 -0.61
C THR A 111 -21.69 22.70 -2.07
N ARG A 112 -20.79 21.75 -2.33
CA ARG A 112 -20.18 21.46 -3.65
C ARG A 112 -19.42 22.62 -4.29
N ALA A 113 -19.35 23.79 -3.64
CA ALA A 113 -18.58 24.95 -4.11
C ALA A 113 -17.12 24.94 -3.64
N PHE A 114 -16.75 24.01 -2.75
CA PHE A 114 -15.40 23.93 -2.18
C PHE A 114 -14.46 23.00 -2.95
N LEU A 115 -14.97 21.86 -3.43
CA LEU A 115 -14.17 20.86 -4.14
C LEU A 115 -14.35 21.07 -5.64
N PRO A 116 -13.26 21.15 -6.42
CA PRO A 116 -13.34 20.90 -7.86
C PRO A 116 -13.84 19.46 -8.07
N GLU A 117 -14.80 19.27 -8.96
CA GLU A 117 -15.43 17.97 -9.17
C GLU A 117 -15.01 17.40 -10.54
N GLY A 118 -14.39 16.22 -10.52
CA GLY A 118 -14.02 15.47 -11.73
C GLY A 118 -15.08 14.44 -12.10
N ALA A 119 -14.73 13.49 -12.98
CA ALA A 119 -15.74 12.57 -13.51
C ALA A 119 -16.27 11.57 -12.48
N ARG A 120 -15.59 11.35 -11.34
CA ARG A 120 -16.11 10.50 -10.26
C ARG A 120 -17.41 11.03 -9.65
N PHE A 121 -17.65 12.34 -9.74
CA PHE A 121 -18.89 12.97 -9.28
C PHE A 121 -20.10 12.69 -10.18
N ALA A 122 -19.91 12.24 -11.43
CA ALA A 122 -21.03 11.87 -12.31
C ALA A 122 -21.87 10.70 -11.75
N SER A 123 -21.29 9.88 -10.86
CA SER A 123 -22.01 8.82 -10.15
C SER A 123 -23.14 9.37 -9.24
N LEU A 124 -23.06 10.64 -8.83
CA LEU A 124 -24.08 11.28 -8.02
C LEU A 124 -25.36 11.57 -8.82
N ASP A 125 -25.22 11.81 -10.13
CA ASP A 125 -26.36 12.17 -11.01
C ASP A 125 -27.29 10.97 -11.26
N ALA A 126 -26.78 9.74 -11.10
CA ALA A 126 -27.55 8.50 -11.25
C ALA A 126 -28.62 8.30 -10.15
N TYR A 127 -28.60 9.14 -9.11
CA TYR A 127 -29.53 9.06 -7.99
C TYR A 127 -30.48 10.26 -7.90
N VAL A 128 -30.47 11.16 -8.89
CA VAL A 128 -31.39 12.30 -8.96
C VAL A 128 -32.79 11.76 -9.25
N ASP A 129 -33.73 11.96 -8.33
CA ASP A 129 -35.14 11.60 -8.52
C ASP A 129 -35.77 12.49 -9.62
N GLU A 130 -36.77 11.99 -10.36
CA GLU A 130 -37.40 12.73 -11.49
C GLU A 130 -37.98 14.11 -11.09
N ASP A 131 -38.21 14.32 -9.80
CA ASP A 131 -38.69 15.57 -9.21
C ASP A 131 -37.58 16.58 -8.80
N GLY A 132 -36.31 16.32 -9.14
CA GLY A 132 -35.18 17.24 -8.87
C GLY A 132 -34.74 17.30 -7.42
N GLY A 133 -34.97 16.22 -6.65
CA GLY A 133 -34.55 16.09 -5.26
C GLY A 133 -33.03 15.91 -5.08
N ASP A 134 -32.55 16.02 -3.83
CA ASP A 134 -31.14 15.76 -3.49
C ASP A 134 -30.80 14.29 -3.79
N PRO A 135 -29.86 14.01 -4.72
CA PRO A 135 -29.60 12.65 -5.21
C PRO A 135 -29.14 11.68 -4.12
N LEU A 136 -28.65 12.22 -3.00
CA LEU A 136 -28.13 11.45 -1.88
C LEU A 136 -29.12 11.34 -0.70
N ALA A 137 -30.31 11.93 -0.79
CA ALA A 137 -31.28 11.97 0.31
C ALA A 137 -31.71 10.57 0.77
N TRP A 138 -31.85 9.63 -0.15
CA TRP A 138 -32.26 8.25 0.13
C TRP A 138 -31.19 7.46 0.90
N ALA A 139 -29.90 7.74 0.67
CA ALA A 139 -28.78 7.03 1.28
C ALA A 139 -28.37 7.60 2.64
N PHE A 140 -28.61 8.90 2.86
CA PHE A 140 -28.07 9.60 4.03
C PHE A 140 -29.12 10.19 4.99
N GLY A 141 -30.40 10.23 4.63
CA GLY A 141 -31.51 10.63 5.52
C GLY A 141 -31.15 11.76 6.51
N ALA A 142 -31.47 11.58 7.78
CA ALA A 142 -31.05 12.46 8.88
C ALA A 142 -29.68 12.08 9.50
N LEU A 143 -28.97 11.07 8.95
CA LEU A 143 -27.73 10.51 9.51
C LEU A 143 -26.44 11.25 9.08
N GLY A 144 -26.59 12.43 8.45
CA GLY A 144 -25.99 13.65 9.00
C GLY A 144 -24.64 14.09 8.45
N LEU A 145 -24.66 14.95 7.41
CA LEU A 145 -23.63 15.90 6.92
C LEU A 145 -22.17 15.42 6.80
N GLN A 146 -21.57 14.90 7.87
CA GLN A 146 -20.22 14.36 7.95
C GLN A 146 -20.00 13.21 6.96
N ASP A 147 -20.89 12.21 6.95
CA ASP A 147 -20.71 11.04 6.07
C ASP A 147 -20.86 11.41 4.59
N ARG A 148 -21.80 12.32 4.27
CA ARG A 148 -21.91 12.90 2.93
C ARG A 148 -20.63 13.62 2.53
N ALA A 149 -20.06 14.42 3.43
CA ALA A 149 -18.79 15.08 3.17
C ALA A 149 -17.63 14.10 2.99
N ARG A 150 -17.57 13.01 3.77
CA ARG A 150 -16.56 11.94 3.60
C ARG A 150 -16.71 11.26 2.24
N HIS A 151 -17.93 10.99 1.80
CA HIS A 151 -18.16 10.43 0.47
C HIS A 151 -17.67 11.37 -0.64
N LEU A 152 -18.08 12.65 -0.61
CA LEU A 152 -17.63 13.64 -1.60
C LEU A 152 -16.10 13.85 -1.58
N ALA A 153 -15.50 13.88 -0.38
CA ALA A 153 -14.05 13.91 -0.20
C ALA A 153 -13.37 12.67 -0.80
N THR A 154 -13.98 11.49 -0.64
CA THR A 154 -13.48 10.23 -1.21
C THR A 154 -13.55 10.26 -2.75
N LEU A 155 -14.65 10.74 -3.34
CA LEU A 155 -14.77 10.93 -4.79
C LEU A 155 -13.68 11.88 -5.32
N PHE A 156 -13.43 12.99 -4.61
CA PHE A 156 -12.35 13.91 -4.97
C PHE A 156 -10.97 13.25 -4.94
N LEU A 157 -10.65 12.45 -3.92
CA LEU A 157 -9.38 11.71 -3.90
C LEU A 157 -9.31 10.64 -5.01
N ASN A 158 -10.44 10.02 -5.35
CA ASN A 158 -10.54 9.07 -6.47
C ASN A 158 -10.32 9.75 -7.83
N ASP A 159 -10.78 10.99 -8.02
CA ASP A 159 -10.43 11.77 -9.22
C ASP A 159 -8.92 12.03 -9.31
N LEU A 160 -8.26 12.38 -8.19
CA LEU A 160 -6.80 12.54 -8.17
C LEU A 160 -6.05 11.23 -8.43
N ALA A 161 -6.59 10.10 -7.95
CA ALA A 161 -6.06 8.78 -8.25
C ALA A 161 -6.15 8.45 -9.74
N ASP A 162 -7.26 8.81 -10.39
CA ASP A 162 -7.43 8.66 -11.84
C ASP A 162 -6.43 9.52 -12.62
N VAL A 163 -6.14 10.74 -12.16
CA VAL A 163 -5.10 11.59 -12.77
C VAL A 163 -3.73 10.95 -12.65
N LEU A 164 -3.37 10.40 -11.49
CA LEU A 164 -2.12 9.64 -11.32
C LEU A 164 -2.07 8.45 -12.26
N ARG A 165 -3.18 7.72 -12.40
CA ARG A 165 -3.27 6.57 -13.30
C ARG A 165 -3.05 6.96 -14.76
N ASP A 166 -3.75 7.99 -15.21
CA ASP A 166 -3.77 8.42 -16.59
C ASP A 166 -2.46 9.14 -17.01
N ALA A 167 -1.81 9.86 -16.08
CA ALA A 167 -0.63 10.69 -16.39
C ALA A 167 0.71 10.05 -15.99
N VAL A 168 0.73 9.13 -15.03
CA VAL A 168 1.98 8.64 -14.41
C VAL A 168 2.10 7.12 -14.49
N ASP A 169 1.09 6.41 -14.01
CA ASP A 169 1.17 4.96 -13.87
C ASP A 169 -0.19 4.29 -14.02
N ALA A 170 -0.42 3.63 -15.16
CA ALA A 170 -1.66 2.94 -15.46
C ALA A 170 -2.07 1.86 -14.43
N ARG A 171 -1.17 1.43 -13.54
CA ARG A 171 -1.42 0.46 -12.47
C ARG A 171 -1.88 1.08 -11.16
N PHE A 172 -1.84 2.41 -11.03
CA PHE A 172 -2.19 3.11 -9.80
C PHE A 172 -3.72 3.10 -9.58
N GLU A 173 -4.15 2.62 -8.43
CA GLU A 173 -5.56 2.62 -8.00
C GLU A 173 -5.66 2.96 -6.50
N PHE A 174 -6.69 3.73 -6.10
CA PHE A 174 -6.84 4.21 -4.71
C PHE A 174 -7.39 3.14 -3.76
N VAL A 175 -8.46 2.45 -4.19
CA VAL A 175 -9.11 1.37 -3.46
C VAL A 175 -9.73 0.40 -4.47
N ARG A 176 -9.14 -0.78 -4.64
CA ARG A 176 -9.89 -2.00 -4.98
C ARG A 176 -9.29 -3.21 -4.29
N TYR A 177 -10.05 -3.72 -3.31
CA TYR A 177 -10.06 -5.14 -3.00
C TYR A 177 -10.51 -5.89 -4.26
N ALA A 178 -9.62 -6.73 -4.78
CA ALA A 178 -9.85 -7.82 -5.73
C ALA A 178 -11.03 -7.64 -6.71
N GLU A 179 -10.80 -7.08 -7.90
CA GLU A 179 -11.63 -7.40 -9.07
C GLU A 179 -10.99 -7.07 -10.44
N SER A 180 -9.90 -6.31 -10.48
CA SER A 180 -9.05 -6.17 -11.66
C SER A 180 -7.70 -6.81 -11.36
N LEU A 181 -7.31 -7.84 -12.12
CA LEU A 181 -6.14 -8.73 -11.94
C LEU A 181 -6.39 -10.02 -11.14
N ALA A 182 -7.55 -10.64 -11.33
CA ALA A 182 -7.69 -12.10 -11.30
C ALA A 182 -7.29 -12.75 -12.64
N ALA A 183 -6.44 -12.09 -13.42
CA ALA A 183 -5.64 -12.77 -14.42
C ALA A 183 -4.33 -13.09 -13.72
N ALA A 184 -4.21 -14.31 -13.19
CA ALA A 184 -2.93 -14.90 -12.83
C ALA A 184 -1.96 -14.58 -13.98
N GLN A 185 -0.99 -13.69 -13.76
CA GLN A 185 0.08 -13.54 -14.73
C GLN A 185 0.84 -14.86 -14.70
N ALA A 186 0.56 -15.73 -15.67
CA ALA A 186 1.22 -17.04 -15.79
C ALA A 186 2.75 -16.91 -15.96
N HIS A 187 3.22 -15.70 -16.27
CA HIS A 187 4.61 -15.39 -16.56
C HIS A 187 5.07 -14.12 -15.83
N PHE A 188 6.31 -14.13 -15.35
CA PHE A 188 6.93 -13.00 -14.66
C PHE A 188 7.38 -11.88 -15.61
N ASP A 189 7.38 -12.11 -16.92
CA ASP A 189 7.93 -11.17 -17.91
C ASP A 189 7.31 -9.77 -17.87
N PRO A 190 5.97 -9.59 -17.81
CA PRO A 190 5.39 -8.25 -17.76
C PRO A 190 5.81 -7.47 -16.50
N LEU A 191 5.93 -8.18 -15.37
CA LEU A 191 6.40 -7.59 -14.13
C LEU A 191 7.88 -7.22 -14.22
N ALA A 192 8.72 -8.08 -14.80
CA ALA A 192 10.14 -7.81 -15.01
C ALA A 192 10.37 -6.60 -15.94
N GLU A 193 9.64 -6.53 -17.06
CA GLU A 193 9.68 -5.39 -17.99
C GLU A 193 9.31 -4.08 -17.28
N ALA A 194 8.24 -4.11 -16.48
CA ALA A 194 7.80 -2.93 -15.76
C ALA A 194 8.74 -2.51 -14.61
N LEU A 195 9.48 -3.45 -14.03
CA LEU A 195 10.53 -3.18 -13.02
C LEU A 195 11.85 -2.69 -13.65
N ALA A 196 12.11 -3.06 -14.90
CA ALA A 196 13.28 -2.59 -15.67
C ALA A 196 13.06 -1.18 -16.26
N ALA A 197 11.81 -0.77 -16.45
CA ALA A 197 11.46 0.57 -16.93
C ALA A 197 11.93 1.68 -15.96
N ALA A 198 12.19 2.86 -16.53
CA ALA A 198 12.59 4.04 -15.78
C ALA A 198 11.56 4.38 -14.69
N PRO A 199 11.99 4.74 -13.47
CA PRO A 199 11.09 5.11 -12.39
C PRO A 199 10.17 6.28 -12.76
N ASN A 200 8.87 6.12 -12.54
CA ASN A 200 7.89 7.21 -12.67
C ASN A 200 7.77 8.04 -11.37
N LEU A 201 6.83 9.00 -11.30
CA LEU A 201 6.64 9.84 -10.10
C LEU A 201 6.24 9.02 -8.86
N VAL A 202 5.45 7.97 -9.02
CA VAL A 202 5.07 7.06 -7.92
C VAL A 202 6.30 6.29 -7.44
N ASP A 203 7.06 5.70 -8.36
CA ASP A 203 8.28 4.95 -8.05
C ASP A 203 9.33 5.81 -7.33
N THR A 204 9.60 7.02 -7.83
CA THR A 204 10.58 7.93 -7.24
C THR A 204 10.16 8.43 -5.86
N THR A 205 8.85 8.64 -5.66
CA THR A 205 8.31 8.99 -4.33
C THR A 205 8.44 7.82 -3.37
N LEU A 206 8.10 6.60 -3.80
CA LEU A 206 8.26 5.37 -3.01
C LEU A 206 9.73 5.08 -2.68
N GLN A 207 10.64 5.33 -3.62
CA GLN A 207 12.08 5.20 -3.43
C GLN A 207 12.54 6.12 -2.29
N ARG A 208 12.17 7.41 -2.30
CA ARG A 208 12.55 8.34 -1.23
C ARG A 208 11.99 7.92 0.13
N LEU A 209 10.73 7.48 0.19
CA LEU A 209 10.11 7.02 1.42
C LEU A 209 10.78 5.75 1.96
N THR A 210 11.18 4.84 1.06
CA THR A 210 11.95 3.64 1.41
C THR A 210 13.31 4.02 2.01
N LEU A 211 14.04 4.95 1.38
CA LEU A 211 15.32 5.43 1.89
C LEU A 211 15.19 6.09 3.26
N ALA A 212 14.15 6.90 3.48
CA ALA A 212 13.87 7.50 4.78
C ALA A 212 13.59 6.44 5.86
N ALA A 213 12.82 5.40 5.54
CA ALA A 213 12.56 4.30 6.46
C ALA A 213 13.84 3.50 6.79
N LEU A 214 14.73 3.28 5.80
CA LEU A 214 16.03 2.65 6.04
C LEU A 214 16.93 3.52 6.93
N GLU A 215 16.95 4.83 6.71
CA GLU A 215 17.74 5.76 7.51
C GLU A 215 17.27 5.77 8.96
N GLN A 216 15.96 5.82 9.18
CA GLN A 216 15.34 5.86 10.50
C GLN A 216 15.53 4.56 11.29
N HIS A 217 15.29 3.40 10.66
CA HIS A 217 15.22 2.13 11.38
C HIS A 217 16.50 1.30 11.27
N GLN A 218 17.34 1.58 10.27
CA GLN A 218 18.59 0.85 10.00
C GLN A 218 18.39 -0.68 10.06
N PRO A 219 17.42 -1.30 9.36
CA PRO A 219 17.16 -2.73 9.52
C PRO A 219 18.32 -3.59 9.00
N ASP A 220 18.43 -4.80 9.52
CA ASP A 220 19.28 -5.87 8.96
C ASP A 220 18.43 -6.83 8.08
N VAL A 221 17.13 -6.92 8.38
CA VAL A 221 16.13 -7.70 7.62
C VAL A 221 14.88 -6.85 7.36
N VAL A 222 14.40 -6.85 6.13
CA VAL A 222 13.13 -6.21 5.73
C VAL A 222 12.12 -7.29 5.32
N LEU A 223 10.95 -7.26 5.94
CA LEU A 223 9.82 -8.13 5.60
C LEU A 223 8.84 -7.36 4.72
N LEU A 224 8.68 -7.78 3.47
CA LEU A 224 7.71 -7.24 2.54
C LEU A 224 6.44 -8.07 2.62
N SER A 225 5.41 -7.53 3.28
CA SER A 225 4.13 -8.21 3.44
C SER A 225 3.20 -7.89 2.27
N VAL A 226 3.05 -8.82 1.34
CA VAL A 226 2.35 -8.64 0.06
C VAL A 226 1.02 -9.40 0.11
N PRO A 227 -0.09 -8.72 0.44
CA PRO A 227 -1.38 -9.39 0.61
C PRO A 227 -2.07 -9.73 -0.71
N PHE A 228 -1.87 -8.91 -1.75
CA PHE A 228 -2.60 -8.99 -3.01
C PHE A 228 -1.68 -8.76 -4.21
N THR A 229 -2.07 -9.27 -5.39
CA THR A 229 -1.32 -9.12 -6.64
C THR A 229 -0.95 -7.67 -6.96
N GLY A 230 -1.85 -6.72 -6.71
CA GLY A 230 -1.61 -5.29 -6.97
C GLY A 230 -0.45 -4.69 -6.17
N SER A 231 -0.09 -5.29 -5.02
CA SER A 231 0.98 -4.78 -4.15
C SER A 231 2.39 -5.31 -4.50
N VAL A 232 2.48 -6.32 -5.38
CA VAL A 232 3.74 -7.00 -5.72
C VAL A 232 4.74 -6.07 -6.38
N TYR A 233 4.28 -5.28 -7.36
CA TYR A 233 5.16 -4.35 -8.08
C TYR A 233 5.82 -3.35 -7.11
N ALA A 234 5.02 -2.72 -6.25
CA ALA A 234 5.52 -1.75 -5.29
C ALA A 234 6.46 -2.41 -4.27
N ALA A 235 6.15 -3.63 -3.79
CA ALA A 235 7.04 -4.38 -2.93
C ALA A 235 8.41 -4.64 -3.58
N LEU A 236 8.44 -5.00 -4.87
CA LEU A 236 9.68 -5.22 -5.60
C LEU A 236 10.42 -3.90 -5.91
N ARG A 237 9.73 -2.78 -6.12
CA ARG A 237 10.35 -1.44 -6.19
C ARG A 237 11.00 -1.01 -4.87
N ILE A 238 10.35 -1.31 -3.74
CA ILE A 238 10.93 -1.13 -2.41
C ILE A 238 12.20 -1.99 -2.29
N ALA A 239 12.13 -3.26 -2.67
CA ALA A 239 13.27 -4.17 -2.64
C ALA A 239 14.43 -3.71 -3.54
N GLN A 240 14.16 -3.26 -4.78
CA GLN A 240 15.16 -2.66 -5.69
C GLN A 240 15.87 -1.48 -5.02
N THR A 241 15.10 -0.59 -4.39
CA THR A 241 15.64 0.58 -3.67
C THR A 241 16.54 0.14 -2.52
N ILE A 242 16.09 -0.82 -1.70
CA ILE A 242 16.87 -1.36 -0.59
C ILE A 242 18.17 -1.97 -1.11
N LYS A 243 18.11 -2.85 -2.12
CA LYS A 243 19.30 -3.52 -2.66
C LYS A 243 20.30 -2.55 -3.30
N ALA A 244 19.82 -1.46 -3.90
CA ALA A 244 20.69 -0.42 -4.44
C ALA A 244 21.41 0.39 -3.35
N ALA A 245 20.73 0.69 -2.24
CA ALA A 245 21.29 1.52 -1.17
C ALA A 245 22.06 0.72 -0.11
N ARG A 246 21.58 -0.48 0.21
CA ARG A 246 22.02 -1.37 1.29
C ARG A 246 21.90 -2.84 0.86
N PRO A 247 22.82 -3.32 -0.01
CA PRO A 247 22.77 -4.71 -0.51
C PRO A 247 22.95 -5.76 0.59
N ASP A 248 23.46 -5.36 1.76
CA ASP A 248 23.62 -6.17 2.97
C ASP A 248 22.28 -6.49 3.67
N VAL A 249 21.24 -5.70 3.45
CA VAL A 249 19.92 -5.92 4.06
C VAL A 249 19.23 -7.10 3.40
N VAL A 250 18.78 -8.05 4.21
CA VAL A 250 18.05 -9.23 3.74
C VAL A 250 16.57 -8.86 3.50
N CYS A 251 16.10 -8.98 2.27
CA CYS A 251 14.71 -8.74 1.88
C CYS A 251 13.95 -10.08 1.82
N VAL A 252 12.84 -10.15 2.54
CA VAL A 252 12.00 -11.35 2.65
C VAL A 252 10.60 -11.04 2.15
N LEU A 253 10.09 -11.82 1.19
CA LEU A 253 8.74 -11.69 0.66
C LEU A 253 7.80 -12.70 1.35
N GLY A 254 6.63 -12.24 1.77
CA GLY A 254 5.57 -13.10 2.31
C GLY A 254 4.19 -12.47 2.13
N GLY A 255 3.15 -13.12 2.64
CA GLY A 255 1.78 -12.59 2.62
C GLY A 255 0.81 -13.38 1.75
N GLY A 256 -0.44 -12.91 1.66
CA GLY A 256 -1.55 -13.61 0.98
C GLY A 256 -1.23 -13.99 -0.47
N TYR A 257 -0.69 -13.03 -1.25
CA TYR A 257 -0.30 -13.27 -2.64
C TYR A 257 0.72 -14.40 -2.78
N VAL A 258 1.70 -14.45 -1.88
CA VAL A 258 2.73 -15.50 -1.91
C VAL A 258 2.10 -16.87 -1.68
N ASN A 259 1.11 -16.96 -0.80
CA ASN A 259 0.43 -18.21 -0.46
C ASN A 259 -0.56 -18.67 -1.54
N THR A 260 -1.14 -17.76 -2.32
CA THR A 260 -2.10 -18.11 -3.39
C THR A 260 -1.43 -18.29 -4.74
N GLU A 261 -0.47 -17.42 -5.10
CA GLU A 261 0.10 -17.36 -6.45
C GLU A 261 1.52 -17.95 -6.56
N LEU A 262 2.30 -17.97 -5.47
CA LEU A 262 3.72 -18.37 -5.51
C LEU A 262 4.02 -19.71 -4.83
N ARG A 263 3.00 -20.55 -4.60
CA ARG A 263 3.19 -21.84 -3.91
C ARG A 263 4.07 -22.83 -4.69
N GLU A 264 4.10 -22.70 -6.02
CA GLU A 264 4.96 -23.48 -6.92
C GLU A 264 6.02 -22.60 -7.58
N LEU A 265 6.58 -21.64 -6.83
CA LEU A 265 7.57 -20.68 -7.33
C LEU A 265 8.78 -21.38 -7.98
N ALA A 266 8.93 -21.17 -9.29
CA ALA A 266 10.06 -21.65 -10.09
C ALA A 266 10.84 -20.52 -10.78
N GLU A 267 10.40 -19.26 -10.66
CA GLU A 267 10.99 -18.10 -11.33
C GLU A 267 12.23 -17.57 -10.56
N PRO A 268 13.46 -17.75 -11.09
CA PRO A 268 14.68 -17.32 -10.40
C PRO A 268 14.91 -15.81 -10.42
N ARG A 269 14.30 -15.05 -11.35
CA ARG A 269 14.48 -13.58 -11.45
C ARG A 269 13.79 -12.82 -10.32
N LEU A 270 12.80 -13.41 -9.65
CA LEU A 270 12.24 -12.83 -8.42
C LEU A 270 13.32 -12.58 -7.36
N PHE A 271 14.33 -13.47 -7.32
CA PHE A 271 15.44 -13.39 -6.38
C PHE A 271 16.54 -12.40 -6.79
N ASP A 272 16.34 -11.63 -7.87
CA ASP A 272 17.14 -10.42 -8.13
C ASP A 272 16.72 -9.25 -7.23
N PHE A 273 15.54 -9.36 -6.60
CA PHE A 273 14.96 -8.33 -5.75
C PHE A 273 14.93 -8.73 -4.27
N VAL A 274 14.56 -9.98 -4.00
CA VAL A 274 14.43 -10.52 -2.63
C VAL A 274 15.36 -11.71 -2.41
N ASP A 275 15.76 -11.97 -1.17
CA ASP A 275 16.66 -13.09 -0.85
C ASP A 275 15.89 -14.36 -0.52
N TYR A 276 14.72 -14.21 0.10
CA TYR A 276 13.89 -15.31 0.58
C TYR A 276 12.41 -15.04 0.35
N VAL A 277 11.65 -16.11 0.15
CA VAL A 277 10.17 -16.08 0.09
C VAL A 277 9.63 -17.09 1.09
N THR A 278 8.77 -16.67 2.02
CA THR A 278 8.20 -17.55 3.05
C THR A 278 6.72 -17.85 2.79
N LEU A 279 6.30 -19.10 3.00
CA LEU A 279 4.91 -19.54 2.86
C LEU A 279 4.20 -19.73 4.22
N ASP A 280 2.88 -19.71 4.14
CA ASP A 280 1.88 -19.91 5.19
C ASP A 280 2.01 -18.87 6.34
N ALA A 281 1.73 -19.30 7.57
CA ALA A 281 1.90 -18.50 8.78
C ALA A 281 3.40 -18.14 8.96
N GLY A 282 3.69 -16.85 9.11
CA GLY A 282 5.04 -16.31 9.04
C GLY A 282 5.88 -16.54 10.31
N GLU A 283 5.26 -16.80 11.45
CA GLU A 283 5.89 -16.86 12.77
C GLU A 283 7.04 -17.89 12.81
N ARG A 284 6.76 -19.14 12.43
CA ARG A 284 7.77 -20.22 12.43
C ARG A 284 8.84 -20.03 11.33
N PRO A 285 8.48 -19.78 10.05
CA PRO A 285 9.45 -19.49 8.99
C PRO A 285 10.39 -18.34 9.33
N LEU A 286 9.88 -17.25 9.89
CA LEU A 286 10.70 -16.08 10.22
C LEU A 286 11.67 -16.35 11.35
N LEU A 287 11.29 -17.10 12.40
CA LEU A 287 12.25 -17.49 13.44
C LEU A 287 13.39 -18.33 12.87
N ALA A 288 13.07 -19.32 12.03
CA ALA A 288 14.07 -20.12 11.35
C ALA A 288 14.98 -19.25 10.47
N LEU A 289 14.40 -18.32 9.71
CA LEU A 289 15.14 -17.45 8.82
C LEU A 289 16.05 -16.48 9.59
N LEU A 290 15.57 -15.88 10.68
CA LEU A 290 16.35 -14.95 11.50
C LEU A 290 17.50 -15.66 12.23
N GLU A 291 17.31 -16.91 12.67
CA GLU A 291 18.42 -17.75 13.16
C GLU A 291 19.45 -18.02 12.06
N HIS A 292 19.00 -18.23 10.82
CA HIS A 292 19.89 -18.44 9.68
C HIS A 292 20.70 -17.18 9.36
N VAL A 293 20.04 -16.02 9.26
CA VAL A 293 20.69 -14.72 9.06
C VAL A 293 21.69 -14.42 10.19
N GLY A 294 21.36 -14.79 11.43
CA GLY A 294 22.25 -14.70 12.58
C GLY A 294 23.36 -15.76 12.65
N GLY A 295 23.51 -16.64 11.65
CA GLY A 295 24.54 -17.68 11.58
C GLY A 295 24.33 -18.89 12.52
N LYS A 296 23.14 -19.02 13.13
CA LYS A 296 22.79 -20.07 14.09
C LYS A 296 22.09 -21.26 13.44
N ARG A 297 21.63 -21.11 12.19
CA ARG A 297 20.90 -22.15 11.44
C ARG A 297 21.42 -22.25 10.00
N SER A 298 21.46 -23.48 9.48
CA SER A 298 21.76 -23.75 8.06
C SER A 298 20.57 -23.43 7.16
N LYS A 299 20.80 -23.01 5.91
CA LYS A 299 19.74 -22.85 4.89
C LYS A 299 18.89 -24.11 4.70
N THR A 300 19.50 -25.29 4.82
CA THR A 300 18.80 -26.59 4.70
C THR A 300 17.84 -26.90 5.86
N ARG A 301 17.84 -26.06 6.91
CA ARG A 301 16.95 -26.17 8.08
C ARG A 301 15.91 -25.05 8.14
N LEU A 302 15.72 -24.30 7.06
CA LEU A 302 14.65 -23.31 6.96
C LEU A 302 13.28 -23.98 6.90
N VAL A 303 12.24 -23.29 7.37
CA VAL A 303 10.86 -23.78 7.38
C VAL A 303 10.09 -23.05 6.30
N ARG A 304 9.42 -23.78 5.40
CA ARG A 304 8.58 -23.24 4.32
C ARG A 304 9.16 -22.03 3.59
N THR A 305 10.42 -22.12 3.16
CA THR A 305 11.14 -20.99 2.58
C THR A 305 11.70 -21.34 1.20
N PHE A 306 11.44 -20.49 0.21
CA PHE A 306 12.17 -20.49 -1.05
C PHE A 306 13.37 -19.57 -1.01
N TRP A 307 14.42 -19.96 -1.73
CA TRP A 307 15.64 -19.18 -1.93
C TRP A 307 16.30 -19.58 -3.25
N ARG A 308 17.22 -18.74 -3.75
CA ARG A 308 17.98 -19.04 -4.97
C ARG A 308 19.32 -19.69 -4.67
N ASP A 309 19.57 -20.84 -5.32
CA ASP A 309 20.82 -21.59 -5.24
C ASP A 309 21.33 -21.90 -6.65
N ALA A 310 22.57 -21.49 -6.96
CA ALA A 310 23.20 -21.71 -8.26
C ALA A 310 22.28 -21.38 -9.47
N GLY A 311 21.52 -20.28 -9.37
CA GLY A 311 20.59 -19.82 -10.43
C GLY A 311 19.24 -20.54 -10.48
N GLN A 312 18.98 -21.50 -9.59
CA GLN A 312 17.72 -22.23 -9.51
C GLN A 312 16.97 -21.89 -8.22
N VAL A 313 15.64 -21.93 -8.29
CA VAL A 313 14.80 -21.79 -7.11
C VAL A 313 14.83 -23.09 -6.31
N ARG A 314 15.08 -22.99 -5.01
CA ARG A 314 15.06 -24.09 -4.05
C ARG A 314 13.98 -23.83 -3.02
N TYR A 315 13.14 -24.82 -2.79
CA TYR A 315 12.25 -24.86 -1.64
C TYR A 315 12.89 -25.66 -0.51
N THR A 316 12.80 -25.18 0.72
CA THR A 316 13.23 -25.92 1.92
C THR A 316 12.13 -25.89 2.97
N ASN A 317 11.82 -27.06 3.51
CA ASN A 317 10.88 -27.20 4.60
C ASN A 317 11.39 -28.21 5.65
N PHE A 318 12.10 -27.70 6.65
CA PHE A 318 12.46 -28.46 7.83
C PHE A 318 11.23 -28.62 8.73
N VAL A 319 10.93 -29.85 9.12
CA VAL A 319 9.70 -30.16 9.85
C VAL A 319 9.82 -29.65 11.29
N GLU A 320 9.19 -28.50 11.56
CA GLU A 320 8.97 -27.94 12.88
C GLU A 320 7.48 -27.61 13.03
N PRO A 321 6.91 -27.77 14.24
CA PRO A 321 5.51 -27.41 14.47
C PRO A 321 5.31 -25.90 14.31
N ASP A 322 4.13 -25.53 13.81
CA ASP A 322 3.68 -24.13 13.86
C ASP A 322 3.66 -23.61 15.30
N ILE A 323 3.69 -22.30 15.45
CA ILE A 323 3.56 -21.66 16.75
C ILE A 323 2.11 -21.84 17.22
N PRO A 324 1.86 -22.41 18.42
CA PRO A 324 0.52 -22.47 18.99
C PRO A 324 -0.09 -21.07 19.08
N PHE A 325 -1.40 -20.96 18.88
CA PHE A 325 -2.09 -19.66 18.92
C PHE A 325 -1.83 -18.90 20.24
N ASP A 326 -1.81 -19.59 21.37
CA ASP A 326 -1.53 -18.97 22.68
C ASP A 326 -0.09 -18.40 22.80
N ASP A 327 0.82 -18.83 21.92
CA ASP A 327 2.24 -18.45 21.90
C ASP A 327 2.60 -17.43 20.80
N VAL A 328 1.63 -16.99 19.98
CA VAL A 328 1.86 -15.94 18.96
C VAL A 328 1.88 -14.53 19.55
N GLY A 329 1.39 -14.38 20.79
CA GLY A 329 1.31 -13.08 21.48
C GLY A 329 0.23 -12.15 20.91
N THR A 330 0.30 -10.88 21.29
CA THR A 330 -0.67 -9.86 20.88
C THR A 330 -0.12 -9.00 19.74
N PRO A 331 -0.93 -8.64 18.73
CA PRO A 331 -0.52 -7.69 17.71
C PRO A 331 -0.17 -6.34 18.36
N THR A 332 0.79 -5.63 17.76
CA THR A 332 1.19 -4.28 18.19
C THR A 332 0.94 -3.28 17.06
N TRP A 333 0.35 -2.14 17.38
CA TRP A 333 0.14 -1.05 16.43
C TRP A 333 1.23 0.03 16.54
N ASP A 334 2.11 -0.08 17.54
CA ASP A 334 3.26 0.81 17.71
C ASP A 334 4.12 0.88 16.44
N GLY A 335 4.46 2.10 16.03
CA GLY A 335 5.20 2.38 14.80
C GLY A 335 4.32 2.74 13.60
N LEU A 336 3.02 2.40 13.64
CA LEU A 336 2.07 2.80 12.61
C LEU A 336 1.43 4.16 12.95
N PRO A 337 1.25 5.07 11.98
CA PRO A 337 0.70 6.39 12.23
C PRO A 337 -0.84 6.34 12.23
N LEU A 338 -1.43 5.75 13.26
CA LEU A 338 -2.88 5.47 13.33
C LEU A 338 -3.75 6.72 13.14
N ASP A 339 -3.27 7.90 13.56
CA ASP A 339 -3.96 9.19 13.43
C ASP A 339 -3.86 9.81 12.02
N ARG A 340 -3.19 9.13 11.08
CA ARG A 340 -3.01 9.56 9.69
C ARG A 340 -3.78 8.75 8.66
N TYR A 341 -4.42 7.65 9.06
CA TYR A 341 -5.29 6.87 8.16
C TYR A 341 -6.53 7.68 7.76
N LEU A 342 -7.10 7.33 6.61
CA LEU A 342 -8.18 8.11 5.97
C LEU A 342 -9.53 7.41 6.16
N SER A 343 -10.51 8.11 6.74
CA SER A 343 -11.89 7.60 6.84
C SER A 343 -12.61 7.74 5.48
N LEU A 344 -12.23 6.90 4.51
CA LEU A 344 -12.80 6.87 3.16
C LEU A 344 -14.16 6.16 3.14
N LEU A 345 -15.07 6.67 2.32
CA LEU A 345 -16.43 6.14 2.14
C LEU A 345 -16.74 5.97 0.65
N ASP A 346 -16.27 4.86 0.05
CA ASP A 346 -16.44 4.57 -1.37
C ASP A 346 -17.85 4.13 -1.75
N MET A 347 -18.51 3.32 -0.92
CA MET A 347 -19.84 2.79 -1.19
C MET A 347 -20.89 3.34 -0.23
N LEU A 348 -22.01 3.78 -0.79
CA LEU A 348 -23.16 4.33 -0.08
C LEU A 348 -24.02 3.26 0.63
N ASN A 349 -23.75 1.97 0.38
CA ASN A 349 -24.52 0.88 0.96
C ASN A 349 -24.30 0.80 2.49
N PRO A 350 -25.36 0.99 3.32
CA PRO A 350 -25.25 0.94 4.78
C PRO A 350 -24.67 -0.36 5.34
N MET A 351 -24.78 -1.47 4.60
CA MET A 351 -24.28 -2.78 5.04
C MET A 351 -22.74 -2.87 4.96
N ASN A 352 -22.11 -2.04 4.11
CA ASN A 352 -20.66 -1.92 4.01
C ASN A 352 -20.06 -0.99 5.09
N ARG A 353 -20.90 -0.17 5.74
CA ARG A 353 -20.50 0.76 6.81
C ARG A 353 -19.87 0.06 8.01
N LEU A 354 -20.38 -1.13 8.37
CA LEU A 354 -19.89 -1.95 9.49
C LEU A 354 -18.45 -2.45 9.31
N TRP A 355 -17.89 -2.37 8.11
CA TRP A 355 -16.57 -2.89 7.75
C TRP A 355 -15.54 -1.78 7.48
N SER A 356 -15.99 -0.53 7.40
CA SER A 356 -15.18 0.65 7.05
C SER A 356 -15.03 1.68 8.17
N ASP A 357 -15.96 1.70 9.13
CA ASP A 357 -15.85 2.38 10.44
C ASP A 357 -15.12 1.46 11.44
#